data_AF-A0A4Q6F731-F1
#
_entry.id   AF-A0A4Q6F731-F1
#
_cell.length_a   1.000
_cell.length_b   1.000
_cell.length_c   1.000
_cell.angle_alpha   90.00
_cell.angle_beta   90.00
_cell.angle_gamma   90.00
#
_symmetry.space_group_name_H-M   'P 1'
#
loop_
_entity.id
_entity.type
_entity.pdbx_description
1 polymer ?
#
loop_
_entity_poly.entity_id
_entity_poly.type
_entity_poly.pdbx_seq_one_letter_code
_entity_poly.pdbx_strand_id
1 'polypeptide(L)'
;MEGDVIVTQDVFVYDIMGEENIKAMLRDFYRLLGTSQISAMFPKDLDTASEKSALFFIGLMGGPPIYHQTYGPPRMRARHIPFRITDEFRKEWLRCFLRHLRARNRDESRRTTLT
;
A
#
# COMPACT_ATOMS: atom_id res chain seq x y z
N MET A 1 -18.25 -40.83 10.17
CA MET A 1 -17.55 -39.70 10.79
C MET A 1 -17.41 -38.64 9.73
N GLU A 2 -18.38 -37.73 9.68
CA GLU A 2 -18.26 -36.50 8.88
C GLU A 2 -17.25 -35.63 9.63
N GLY A 3 -16.07 -35.45 9.07
CA GLY A 3 -15.07 -34.56 9.65
C GLY A 3 -15.46 -33.13 9.30
N ASP A 4 -15.90 -32.36 10.29
CA ASP A 4 -16.16 -30.94 10.12
C ASP A 4 -14.91 -30.26 9.56
N VAL A 5 -15.02 -29.78 8.32
CA VAL A 5 -14.04 -28.86 7.74
C VAL A 5 -14.14 -27.57 8.54
N ILE A 6 -13.18 -27.33 9.42
CA ILE A 6 -13.03 -26.03 10.08
C ILE A 6 -12.67 -25.03 8.98
N VAL A 7 -13.66 -24.31 8.47
CA VAL A 7 -13.45 -23.12 7.65
C VAL A 7 -12.90 -22.05 8.60
N THR A 8 -11.58 -21.91 8.64
CA THR A 8 -10.97 -20.73 9.26
C THR A 8 -11.35 -19.54 8.40
N GLN A 9 -12.07 -18.58 8.99
CA GLN A 9 -12.43 -17.34 8.32
C GLN A 9 -11.13 -16.62 7.92
N ASP A 10 -10.87 -16.47 6.62
CA ASP A 10 -9.71 -15.72 6.14
C ASP A 10 -9.86 -14.26 6.61
N VAL A 11 -9.02 -13.84 7.55
CA VAL A 11 -8.99 -12.44 7.99
C VAL A 11 -8.22 -11.65 6.94
N PHE A 12 -8.92 -10.74 6.25
CA PHE A 12 -8.27 -9.86 5.30
C PHE A 12 -7.59 -8.70 6.02
N VAL A 13 -6.48 -8.21 5.46
CA VAL A 13 -5.77 -7.05 6.01
C VAL A 13 -6.69 -5.82 6.09
N TYR A 14 -7.62 -5.70 5.13
CA TYR A 14 -8.64 -4.66 5.14
C TYR A 14 -9.53 -4.69 6.39
N ASP A 15 -9.92 -5.87 6.87
CA ASP A 15 -10.79 -6.00 8.05
C ASP A 15 -10.11 -5.51 9.33
N ILE A 16 -8.78 -5.60 9.38
CA ILE A 16 -7.95 -5.14 10.51
C ILE A 16 -7.64 -3.64 10.39
N MET A 17 -7.23 -3.19 9.20
CA MET A 17 -6.77 -1.81 9.00
C MET A 17 -7.91 -0.83 8.76
N GLY A 18 -8.92 -1.22 7.99
CA GLY A 18 -9.92 -0.30 7.45
C GLY A 18 -9.39 0.65 6.37
N GLU A 19 -10.31 1.25 5.63
CA GLU A 19 -10.02 2.12 4.49
C GLU A 19 -9.13 3.32 4.86
N GLU A 20 -9.50 4.06 5.91
CA GLU A 20 -8.81 5.30 6.28
C GLU A 20 -7.35 5.08 6.69
N ASN A 21 -7.04 3.98 7.38
CA ASN A 21 -5.65 3.66 7.74
C ASN A 21 -4.83 3.25 6.52
N ILE A 22 -5.43 2.55 5.55
CA ILE A 22 -4.75 2.23 4.28
C ILE A 22 -4.47 3.52 3.51
N LYS A 23 -5.45 4.43 3.39
CA LYS A 23 -5.25 5.74 2.75
C LYS A 23 -4.16 6.56 3.45
N ALA A 24 -4.16 6.61 4.77
CA ALA A 24 -3.14 7.30 5.55
C ALA A 24 -1.74 6.68 5.34
N MET A 25 -1.64 5.35 5.34
CA MET A 25 -0.41 4.60 5.07
C MET A 25 0.17 4.98 3.70
N LEU A 26 -0.67 4.99 2.65
CA LEU A 26 -0.21 5.35 1.31
C LEU A 26 0.16 6.83 1.21
N ARG A 27 -0.56 7.73 1.89
CA ARG A 27 -0.21 9.16 1.92
C ARG A 27 1.17 9.41 2.51
N ASP A 28 1.47 8.78 3.62
CA ASP A 28 2.79 8.87 4.27
C ASP A 28 3.89 8.21 3.43
N PHE A 29 3.59 7.09 2.78
CA PHE A 29 4.50 6.46 1.84
C PHE A 29 4.81 7.38 0.63
N TYR A 30 3.81 8.04 0.06
CA TYR A 30 4.00 8.98 -1.05
C TYR A 30 4.79 10.23 -0.64
N ARG A 31 4.67 10.71 0.60
CA ARG A 31 5.54 11.77 1.15
C ARG A 31 7.01 11.34 1.18
N LEU A 32 7.30 10.08 1.53
CA LEU A 32 8.66 9.53 1.47
C LEU A 32 9.17 9.43 0.02
N LEU A 33 8.31 9.02 -0.92
CA LEU A 33 8.66 9.02 -2.34
C LEU A 33 8.95 10.43 -2.88
N GLY A 34 8.17 11.43 -2.48
CA GLY A 34 8.36 12.83 -2.88
C GLY A 34 9.68 13.45 -2.44
N THR A 35 10.36 12.86 -1.46
CA THR A 35 11.68 13.31 -0.95
C THR A 35 12.81 12.33 -1.28
N SER A 36 12.52 11.30 -2.08
CA SER A 36 13.46 10.24 -2.45
C SER A 36 14.27 10.58 -3.71
N GLN A 37 15.29 9.77 -4.03
CA GLN A 37 16.03 9.89 -5.29
C GLN A 37 15.17 9.61 -6.54
N ILE A 38 14.00 8.98 -6.38
CA ILE A 38 13.06 8.70 -7.49
C ILE A 38 11.89 9.68 -7.54
N SER A 39 11.90 10.76 -6.76
CA SER A 39 10.81 11.76 -6.70
C SER A 39 10.44 12.32 -8.09
N ALA A 40 11.42 12.51 -8.97
CA ALA A 40 11.21 12.99 -10.33
C ALA A 40 10.41 12.02 -11.24
N MET A 41 10.23 10.75 -10.84
CA MET A 41 9.38 9.79 -11.55
C MET A 41 7.89 9.95 -11.23
N PHE A 42 7.54 10.72 -10.20
CA PHE A 42 6.18 10.90 -9.73
C PHE A 42 5.59 12.23 -10.24
N PRO A 43 4.26 12.32 -10.37
CA PRO A 43 3.60 13.58 -10.67
C PRO A 43 3.83 14.60 -9.56
N LYS A 44 3.69 15.89 -9.90
CA LYS A 44 3.76 16.99 -8.91
C LYS A 44 2.66 16.87 -7.85
N ASP A 45 1.47 16.46 -8.27
CA ASP A 45 0.36 16.17 -7.38
C ASP A 45 0.48 14.73 -6.84
N LEU A 46 1.19 14.62 -5.70
CA LEU A 46 1.39 13.36 -5.00
C LEU A 46 0.13 12.89 -4.26
N ASP A 47 -0.79 13.79 -3.92
CA ASP A 47 -2.01 13.43 -3.18
C ASP A 47 -2.95 12.62 -4.07
N THR A 48 -3.19 13.07 -5.31
CA THR A 48 -3.97 12.32 -6.29
C THR A 48 -3.32 10.98 -6.65
N ALA A 49 -1.99 10.96 -6.77
CA ALA A 49 -1.26 9.72 -7.06
C ALA A 49 -1.34 8.72 -5.90
N SER A 50 -1.25 9.23 -4.66
CA SER A 50 -1.43 8.44 -3.44
C SER A 50 -2.82 7.87 -3.33
N GLU A 51 -3.86 8.66 -3.57
CA GLU A 51 -5.26 8.21 -3.50
C GLU A 51 -5.50 7.06 -4.48
N LYS A 52 -5.05 7.22 -5.74
CA LYS A 52 -5.15 6.16 -6.74
C LYS A 52 -4.43 4.88 -6.31
N SER A 53 -3.26 4.99 -5.68
CA SER A 53 -2.54 3.84 -5.12
C SER A 53 -3.29 3.23 -3.94
N ALA A 54 -3.90 4.04 -3.08
CA ALA A 54 -4.69 3.56 -1.94
C ALA A 54 -5.88 2.73 -2.42
N LEU A 55 -6.62 3.18 -3.43
CA LEU A 55 -7.71 2.41 -4.02
C LEU A 55 -7.26 1.05 -4.56
N PHE A 56 -6.05 0.97 -5.13
CA PHE A 56 -5.48 -0.31 -5.57
C PHE A 56 -5.18 -1.22 -4.37
N PHE A 57 -4.56 -0.67 -3.32
CA PHE A 57 -4.20 -1.43 -2.12
C PHE A 57 -5.43 -1.88 -1.32
N ILE A 58 -6.50 -1.08 -1.24
CA ILE A 58 -7.76 -1.46 -0.59
C ILE A 58 -8.31 -2.74 -1.20
N GLY A 59 -8.46 -2.79 -2.54
CA GLY A 59 -8.93 -3.99 -3.22
C GLY A 59 -7.95 -5.17 -3.09
N LEU A 60 -6.64 -4.91 -3.15
CA LEU A 60 -5.61 -5.94 -2.95
C LEU A 60 -5.66 -6.56 -1.55
N MET A 61 -6.06 -5.79 -0.55
CA MET A 61 -6.11 -6.19 0.86
C MET A 61 -7.45 -6.78 1.30
N GLY A 62 -8.37 -7.05 0.36
CA GLY A 62 -9.68 -7.66 0.63
C GLY A 62 -10.84 -6.66 0.78
N GLY A 63 -10.59 -5.36 0.60
CA GLY A 63 -11.63 -4.33 0.62
C GLY A 63 -12.38 -4.19 -0.71
N PRO A 64 -13.28 -3.19 -0.82
CA PRO A 64 -14.04 -2.95 -2.03
C PRO A 64 -13.15 -2.71 -3.26
N PRO A 65 -13.48 -3.27 -4.45
CA PRO A 65 -12.62 -3.22 -5.63
C PRO A 65 -12.73 -1.88 -6.39
N ILE A 66 -12.68 -0.74 -5.67
CA ILE A 66 -12.93 0.61 -6.22
C ILE A 66 -11.96 0.92 -7.36
N TYR A 67 -10.67 0.57 -7.23
CA TYR A 67 -9.72 0.77 -8.31
C TYR A 67 -10.16 0.09 -9.61
N HIS A 68 -10.66 -1.15 -9.52
CA HIS A 68 -11.09 -1.90 -10.69
C HIS A 68 -12.32 -1.25 -11.34
N GLN A 69 -13.26 -0.78 -10.52
CA GLN A 69 -14.47 -0.10 -10.99
C GLN A 69 -14.16 1.25 -11.65
N THR A 70 -13.20 2.01 -11.11
CA THR A 70 -12.86 3.36 -11.61
C THR A 70 -11.87 3.34 -12.77
N TYR A 71 -10.85 2.48 -12.73
CA TYR A 71 -9.73 2.49 -13.67
C TYR A 71 -9.62 1.26 -14.56
N GLY A 72 -10.53 0.28 -14.39
CA GLY A 72 -10.48 -1.00 -15.08
C GLY A 72 -9.39 -1.93 -14.52
N PRO A 73 -9.10 -3.04 -15.23
CA PRO A 73 -8.19 -4.07 -14.74
C PRO A 73 -6.82 -3.50 -14.32
N PRO A 74 -6.23 -3.96 -13.19
CA PRO A 74 -4.96 -3.42 -12.69
C PRO A 74 -3.85 -3.45 -13.74
N ARG A 75 -3.56 -4.61 -14.35
CA ARG A 75 -2.49 -4.79 -15.36
C ARG A 75 -1.22 -4.02 -15.00
N MET A 76 -0.76 -4.16 -13.74
CA MET A 76 0.28 -3.31 -13.16
C MET A 76 1.53 -3.24 -14.02
N ARG A 77 2.04 -4.37 -14.52
CA ARG A 77 3.18 -4.38 -15.45
C ARG A 77 2.94 -3.47 -16.65
N ALA A 78 1.82 -3.61 -17.35
CA ALA A 78 1.51 -2.83 -18.55
C ALA A 78 1.43 -1.32 -18.26
N ARG A 79 0.84 -0.93 -17.13
CA ARG A 79 0.77 0.48 -16.72
C ARG A 79 2.12 1.07 -16.32
N HIS A 80 3.10 0.22 -16.00
CA HIS A 80 4.45 0.64 -15.64
C HIS A 80 5.46 0.57 -16.81
N ILE A 81 5.11 -0.05 -17.95
CA ILE A 81 5.95 -0.11 -19.17
C ILE A 81 6.44 1.28 -19.64
N PRO A 82 5.63 2.36 -19.62
CA PRO A 82 6.08 3.67 -20.05
C PRO A 82 7.21 4.28 -19.20
N PHE A 83 7.46 3.75 -18.00
CA PHE A 83 8.49 4.25 -17.10
C PHE A 83 9.73 3.35 -17.15
N ARG A 84 10.91 3.95 -17.30
CA ARG A 84 12.17 3.23 -17.15
C ARG A 84 12.44 2.96 -15.66
N ILE A 85 11.99 1.81 -15.17
CA ILE A 85 12.22 1.37 -13.79
C ILE A 85 13.47 0.48 -13.77
N THR A 86 14.59 1.04 -13.33
CA THR A 86 15.82 0.26 -13.13
C THR A 86 15.78 -0.49 -11.79
N ASP A 87 16.76 -1.36 -11.57
CA ASP A 87 16.89 -2.09 -10.30
C ASP A 87 17.14 -1.14 -9.12
N GLU A 88 17.87 -0.05 -9.34
CA GLU A 88 18.10 1.01 -8.35
C GLU A 88 16.78 1.70 -7.98
N PHE A 89 15.94 2.01 -8.97
CA PHE A 89 14.65 2.66 -8.72
C PHE A 89 13.69 1.74 -7.96
N ARG A 90 13.66 0.45 -8.32
CA ARG A 90 12.91 -0.57 -7.57
C ARG A 90 13.38 -0.67 -6.13
N LYS A 91 14.70 -0.72 -5.89
CA LYS A 91 15.28 -0.75 -4.55
C LYS A 91 14.91 0.49 -3.73
N GLU A 92 14.94 1.67 -4.35
CA GLU A 92 14.56 2.90 -3.66
C GLU A 92 13.07 2.91 -3.27
N TRP A 93 12.19 2.51 -4.19
CA TRP A 93 10.76 2.39 -3.90
C TRP A 93 10.51 1.47 -2.70
N LEU A 94 11.17 0.30 -2.69
CA LEU A 94 11.09 -0.66 -1.58
C LEU A 94 11.68 -0.09 -0.29
N ARG A 95 12.78 0.66 -0.36
CA ARG A 95 13.39 1.31 0.80
C ARG A 95 12.42 2.30 1.45
N CYS A 96 11.74 3.13 0.65
CA CYS A 96 10.73 4.06 1.14
C CYS A 96 9.55 3.32 1.80
N PHE A 97 9.06 2.25 1.16
CA PHE A 97 7.93 1.47 1.69
C PHE A 97 8.28 0.78 3.02
N LEU A 98 9.43 0.10 3.07
CA LEU A 98 9.92 -0.56 4.29
C LEU A 98 10.22 0.44 5.42
N ARG A 99 10.74 1.63 5.09
CA ARG A 99 10.95 2.70 6.07
C ARG A 99 9.63 3.12 6.70
N HIS A 100 8.57 3.27 5.91
CA HIS A 100 7.23 3.60 6.41
C HIS A 100 6.70 2.51 7.36
N LEU A 101 6.69 1.25 6.91
CA LEU A 101 6.18 0.13 7.73
C LEU A 101 6.94 -0.02 9.06
N ARG A 102 8.27 0.12 9.05
CA ARG A 102 9.09 0.03 10.26
C ARG A 102 8.87 1.19 11.23
N ALA A 103 8.56 2.39 10.72
CA ALA A 103 8.26 3.53 11.58
C ALA A 103 6.99 3.29 12.39
N ARG A 104 5.94 2.73 11.77
CA ARG A 104 4.67 2.43 12.44
C ARG A 104 4.81 1.32 13.48
N ASN A 105 5.59 0.26 13.21
CA ASN A 105 5.80 -0.82 14.18
C ASN A 105 6.46 -0.31 15.48
N ARG A 106 7.37 0.67 15.39
CA ARG A 106 8.01 1.27 16.58
C ARG A 106 7.06 2.13 17.40
N ASP A 107 6.06 2.75 16.78
CA ASP A 107 5.07 3.57 17.49
C ASP A 107 4.13 2.69 18.30
N GLU A 108 3.65 1.58 17.71
CA GLU A 108 2.80 0.61 18.42
C GLU A 108 3.54 -0.01 19.63
N SER A 109 4.80 -0.43 19.45
CA SER A 109 5.60 -0.98 20.56
C SER A 109 5.81 0.02 21.70
N ARG A 110 5.92 1.32 21.40
CA ARG A 110 6.02 2.38 22.41
C ARG A 110 4.70 2.58 23.16
N ARG A 111 3.58 2.46 22.46
CA ARG A 111 2.24 2.59 23.04
C ARG A 111 1.88 1.44 23.98
N THR A 112 2.32 0.21 23.66
CA THR A 112 2.10 -0.97 24.52
C THR A 112 2.93 -0.97 25.81
N THR A 113 4.08 -0.28 25.84
CA THR A 113 4.98 -0.28 27.00
C THR A 113 4.59 0.76 28.07
N LEU A 114 3.62 1.63 27.78
CA LEU A 114 3.19 2.72 28.65
C LEU A 114 1.93 2.40 29.49
N THR A 115 1.53 1.13 29.60
CA THR A 115 0.42 0.64 30.46
C THR A 115 0.96 -0.28 31.53
#